data_AF-A0A535VUS4-F1
#
_entry.id   AF-A0A535VUS4-F1
#
_cell.length_a   1.000
_cell.length_b   1.000
_cell.length_c   1.000
_cell.angle_alpha   90.00
_cell.angle_beta   90.00
_cell.angle_gamma   90.00
#
_symmetry.space_group_name_H-M   'P 1'
#
loop_
_entity.id
_entity.type
_entity.pdbx_description
1 polymer ?
#
loop_
_entity_poly.entity_id
_entity_poly.type
_entity_poly.pdbx_seq_one_letter_code
_entity_poly.pdbx_strand_id
1 'polypeptide(L)'
;MSQAAAIALGAIAGATIFLGLPVARMRGLPTALQGVLNAFATGILVFLLWDILSHAGAPVEESLTSRVTSFPLMAGVFGIGIAAGLLGLVYFNRALFGRLRHGAHAPAPRNLAMAI
;
A
#
# COMPACT_ATOMS: atom_id res chain seq x y z
N MET A 1 -7.12 -19.35 17.24
CA MET A 1 -5.78 -18.90 17.68
C MET A 1 -5.93 -18.10 18.96
N SER A 2 -4.99 -18.15 19.91
CA SER A 2 -5.07 -17.33 21.12
C SER A 2 -4.79 -15.86 20.79
N GLN A 3 -5.51 -14.93 21.42
CA GLN A 3 -5.36 -13.49 21.19
C GLN A 3 -3.91 -13.02 21.43
N ALA A 4 -3.23 -13.61 22.41
CA ALA A 4 -1.82 -13.38 22.70
C ALA A 4 -0.90 -13.74 21.52
N ALA A 5 -1.17 -14.82 20.79
CA ALA A 5 -0.37 -15.22 19.64
C ALA A 5 -0.52 -14.22 18.46
N ALA A 6 -1.74 -13.73 18.21
CA ALA A 6 -1.98 -12.72 17.19
C ALA A 6 -1.25 -11.40 17.51
N ILE A 7 -1.28 -10.98 18.78
CA ILE A 7 -0.56 -9.80 19.25
C ILE A 7 0.95 -10.00 19.10
N ALA A 8 1.48 -11.17 19.48
CA ALA A 8 2.90 -11.48 19.35
C ALA A 8 3.37 -11.48 17.88
N LEU A 9 2.59 -12.09 16.98
CA LEU A 9 2.87 -12.06 15.53
C LEU A 9 2.83 -10.64 14.96
N GLY A 10 1.84 -9.84 15.37
CA GLY A 10 1.76 -8.42 15.00
C GLY A 10 2.95 -7.62 15.50
N ALA A 11 3.41 -7.86 16.74
CA ALA A 11 4.59 -7.21 17.30
C ALA A 11 5.88 -7.58 16.54
N ILE A 12 6.04 -8.85 16.15
CA ILE A 12 7.17 -9.31 15.34
C ILE A 12 7.13 -8.66 13.95
N ALA A 13 5.97 -8.66 13.29
CA ALA A 13 5.78 -8.01 11.99
C ALA A 13 6.03 -6.49 12.04
N GLY A 14 5.62 -5.82 13.13
CA GLY A 14 5.92 -4.40 13.33
C GLY A 14 7.40 -4.15 13.62
N ALA A 15 8.04 -5.00 14.42
CA ALA A 15 9.47 -4.89 14.74
C ALA A 15 10.36 -5.01 13.49
N THR A 16 10.00 -5.83 12.51
CA THR A 16 10.78 -5.94 11.25
C THR A 16 10.70 -4.67 10.39
N ILE A 17 9.63 -3.88 10.48
CA ILE A 17 9.55 -2.56 9.82
C ILE A 17 10.61 -1.61 10.39
N PHE A 18 10.84 -1.65 11.71
CA PHE A 18 11.93 -0.90 12.34
C PHE A 18 13.30 -1.36 11.87
N LEU A 19 13.46 -2.63 11.49
CA LEU A 19 14.70 -3.12 10.89
C LEU A 19 14.90 -2.61 9.45
N GLY A 20 13.82 -2.36 8.72
CA GLY A 20 13.84 -1.74 7.39
C GLY A 20 14.16 -0.24 7.38
N LEU A 21 13.82 0.50 8.45
CA LEU A 21 14.09 1.94 8.60
C LEU A 21 15.59 2.32 8.47
N PRO A 22 16.54 1.64 9.15
CA PRO A 22 17.98 1.82 8.96
C PRO A 22 18.39 1.64 7.51
N VAL A 23 17.90 0.57 6.86
CA VAL A 23 18.21 0.26 5.46
C VAL A 23 17.69 1.38 4.54
N ALA A 24 16.49 1.89 4.79
CA ALA A 24 15.94 3.03 4.06
C ALA A 24 16.71 4.35 4.28
N ARG A 25 17.42 4.48 5.41
CA ARG A 25 18.24 5.65 5.75
C ARG A 25 19.64 5.59 5.12
N MET A 26 20.14 4.41 4.73
CA MET A 26 21.47 4.25 4.13
C MET A 26 21.54 5.00 2.78
N ARG A 27 22.32 6.08 2.73
CA ARG A 27 22.62 6.82 1.49
C ARG A 27 23.82 6.17 0.80
N GLY A 28 23.71 5.90 -0.51
CA GLY A 28 24.81 5.35 -1.32
C GLY A 28 24.62 3.92 -1.83
N LEU A 29 23.42 3.33 -1.69
CA LEU A 29 23.14 2.05 -2.32
C LEU A 29 23.21 2.19 -3.85
N PRO A 30 23.85 1.26 -4.58
CA PRO A 30 23.93 1.30 -6.03
C PRO A 30 22.52 1.22 -6.65
N THR A 31 22.30 1.98 -7.73
CA THR A 31 20.98 2.11 -8.39
C THR A 31 20.37 0.76 -8.78
N ALA A 32 21.20 -0.20 -9.19
CA ALA A 32 20.75 -1.55 -9.53
C ALA A 32 20.11 -2.28 -8.33
N LEU A 33 20.72 -2.17 -7.14
CA LEU A 33 20.20 -2.80 -5.92
C LEU A 33 18.90 -2.12 -5.46
N GLN A 34 18.82 -0.80 -5.56
CA GLN A 34 17.58 -0.07 -5.30
C GLN A 34 16.46 -0.51 -6.26
N GLY A 35 16.78 -0.70 -7.54
CA GLY A 35 15.85 -1.22 -8.54
C GLY A 35 15.32 -2.61 -8.19
N VAL A 36 16.21 -3.54 -7.80
CA VAL A 36 15.83 -4.91 -7.39
C VAL A 36 14.96 -4.88 -6.11
N LEU A 37 15.35 -4.11 -5.10
CA LEU A 37 14.59 -3.95 -3.86
C LEU A 37 13.20 -3.38 -4.13
N ASN A 38 13.09 -2.36 -4.99
CA ASN A 38 11.81 -1.76 -5.36
C ASN A 38 10.92 -2.70 -6.17
N ALA A 39 11.52 -3.46 -7.11
CA ALA A 39 10.80 -4.48 -7.87
C ALA A 39 10.28 -5.59 -6.95
N PHE A 40 11.09 -6.05 -6.00
CA PHE A 40 10.70 -7.05 -5.02
C PHE A 40 9.58 -6.55 -4.09
N ALA A 41 9.71 -5.33 -3.57
CA ALA A 41 8.68 -4.70 -2.74
C ALA A 41 7.35 -4.55 -3.51
N THR A 42 7.41 -4.10 -4.76
CA THR A 42 6.24 -3.98 -5.64
C THR A 42 5.63 -5.37 -5.92
N GLY A 43 6.46 -6.38 -6.18
CA GLY A 43 6.02 -7.76 -6.38
C GLY A 43 5.28 -8.33 -5.18
N ILE A 44 5.82 -8.14 -3.96
CA ILE A 44 5.14 -8.54 -2.72
C ILE A 44 3.81 -7.81 -2.57
N LEU A 45 3.77 -6.49 -2.84
CA LEU A 45 2.55 -5.71 -2.70
C LEU A 45 1.44 -6.21 -3.66
N VAL A 46 1.79 -6.49 -4.91
CA VAL A 46 0.85 -7.04 -5.90
C VAL A 46 0.43 -8.46 -5.53
N PHE A 47 1.35 -9.29 -5.04
CA PHE A 47 1.04 -10.64 -4.57
C PHE A 47 0.06 -10.61 -3.38
N LEU A 48 0.33 -9.79 -2.36
CA LEU A 48 -0.55 -9.62 -1.21
C LEU A 48 -1.92 -9.08 -1.62
N LEU A 49 -1.98 -8.15 -2.58
CA LEU A 49 -3.24 -7.66 -3.11
C LEU A 49 -4.04 -8.83 -3.70
N TRP A 50 -3.44 -9.62 -4.60
CA TRP A 50 -4.11 -10.77 -5.21
C TRP A 50 -4.55 -11.81 -4.16
N ASP A 51 -3.69 -12.12 -3.20
CA ASP A 51 -3.96 -13.10 -2.13
C ASP A 51 -5.12 -12.66 -1.24
N ILE A 52 -5.19 -11.38 -0.86
CA ILE A 52 -6.30 -10.86 -0.06
C ILE A 52 -7.60 -10.85 -0.87
N LEU A 53 -7.55 -10.46 -2.15
CA LEU A 53 -8.73 -10.46 -3.03
C LEU A 53 -9.29 -11.87 -3.25
N SER A 54 -8.43 -12.87 -3.44
CA SER A 54 -8.86 -14.26 -3.64
C SER A 54 -9.49 -14.86 -2.38
N HIS A 55 -8.89 -14.63 -1.21
CA HIS A 55 -9.45 -15.06 0.06
C HIS A 55 -10.76 -14.33 0.42
N ALA A 56 -10.87 -13.05 0.10
CA ALA A 56 -12.07 -12.26 0.37
C ALA A 56 -13.25 -12.61 -0.57
N GLY A 57 -12.99 -13.20 -1.74
CA GLY A 57 -14.02 -13.67 -2.66
C GLY A 57 -14.68 -14.98 -2.25
N ALA A 58 -13.98 -15.83 -1.49
CA ALA A 58 -14.47 -17.16 -1.11
C ALA A 58 -15.82 -17.13 -0.35
N PRO A 59 -16.06 -16.23 0.64
CA PRO A 59 -17.37 -16.12 1.30
C PRO A 59 -18.52 -15.72 0.35
N VAL A 60 -18.20 -14.94 -0.69
CA VAL A 60 -19.17 -14.48 -1.69
C VAL A 60 -19.58 -15.66 -2.58
N GLU A 61 -18.61 -16.48 -3.01
CA GLU A 61 -18.84 -17.68 -3.83
C GLU A 61 -19.56 -18.78 -3.05
N GLU A 62 -19.26 -18.93 -1.76
CA GLU A 62 -19.98 -19.83 -0.85
C GLU A 62 -21.45 -19.41 -0.72
N SER A 63 -21.72 -18.12 -0.50
CA SER A 63 -23.09 -17.60 -0.41
C SER A 63 -23.90 -17.75 -1.70
N LEU A 64 -23.24 -17.67 -2.86
CA LEU A 64 -23.84 -17.95 -4.17
C LEU A 64 -24.25 -19.41 -4.30
N THR A 65 -23.32 -20.32 -3.97
CA THR A 65 -23.50 -21.76 -4.14
C THR A 65 -24.54 -22.31 -3.17
N SER A 66 -24.58 -21.79 -1.95
CA SER A 66 -25.52 -22.20 -0.90
C SER A 66 -26.91 -21.54 -1.02
N ARG A 67 -27.17 -20.72 -2.06
CA ARG A 67 -28.45 -20.01 -2.30
C ARG A 67 -28.97 -19.25 -1.06
N VAL A 68 -28.06 -18.70 -0.27
CA VAL A 68 -28.42 -17.96 0.94
C VAL A 68 -28.89 -16.56 0.55
N THR A 69 -29.93 -16.05 1.20
CA THR A 69 -30.44 -14.68 0.99
C THR A 69 -29.43 -13.58 1.34
N SER A 70 -28.31 -13.93 1.99
CA SER A 70 -27.22 -13.02 2.36
C SER A 70 -26.23 -12.73 1.22
N PHE A 71 -26.32 -13.40 0.08
CA PHE A 71 -25.46 -13.13 -1.09
C PHE A 71 -25.34 -11.64 -1.47
N PRO A 72 -26.44 -10.89 -1.69
CA PRO A 72 -26.36 -9.48 -2.09
C PRO A 72 -25.65 -8.62 -1.03
N LEU A 73 -25.75 -9.00 0.25
CA LEU A 73 -25.08 -8.29 1.34
C LEU A 73 -23.57 -8.55 1.33
N MET A 74 -23.13 -9.81 1.18
CA MET A 74 -21.70 -10.14 1.09
C MET A 74 -21.06 -9.58 -0.19
N ALA A 75 -21.74 -9.69 -1.33
CA ALA A 75 -21.28 -9.08 -2.58
C ALA A 75 -21.21 -7.56 -2.48
N GLY A 76 -22.18 -6.94 -1.81
CA GLY A 76 -22.19 -5.50 -1.52
C GLY A 76 -20.99 -5.08 -0.65
N VAL A 77 -20.72 -5.79 0.44
CA VAL A 77 -19.56 -5.50 1.31
C VAL A 77 -18.24 -5.66 0.55
N PHE A 78 -18.10 -6.71 -0.25
CA PHE A 78 -16.91 -6.93 -1.08
C PHE A 78 -16.70 -5.80 -2.10
N GLY A 79 -17.76 -5.45 -2.83
CA GLY A 79 -17.73 -4.35 -3.81
C GLY A 79 -17.43 -2.99 -3.18
N ILE A 80 -18.05 -2.68 -2.04
CA ILE A 80 -17.78 -1.45 -1.26
C ILE A 80 -16.34 -1.46 -0.76
N GLY A 81 -15.83 -2.59 -0.27
CA GLY A 81 -14.44 -2.72 0.17
C GLY A 81 -13.43 -2.40 -0.93
N ILE A 82 -13.64 -2.93 -2.14
CA ILE A 82 -12.80 -2.63 -3.31
C ILE A 82 -12.92 -1.14 -3.67
N ALA A 83 -14.14 -0.62 -3.76
CA ALA A 83 -14.37 0.78 -4.12
C ALA A 83 -13.71 1.73 -3.11
N ALA A 84 -13.89 1.48 -1.80
CA ALA A 84 -13.27 2.24 -0.73
C ALA A 84 -11.75 2.15 -0.76
N GLY A 85 -11.19 0.95 -1.02
CA GLY A 85 -9.75 0.75 -1.15
C GLY A 85 -9.15 1.54 -2.31
N LEU A 86 -9.76 1.48 -3.50
CA LEU A 86 -9.31 2.22 -4.69
C LEU A 86 -9.48 3.73 -4.51
N LEU A 87 -10.62 4.20 -4.02
CA LEU A 87 -10.87 5.61 -3.73
C LEU A 87 -9.89 6.13 -2.67
N GLY A 88 -9.60 5.33 -1.64
CA GLY A 88 -8.60 5.63 -0.62
C GLY A 88 -7.21 5.80 -1.23
N LEU A 89 -6.80 4.90 -2.12
CA LEU A 89 -5.50 4.98 -2.80
C LEU A 89 -5.40 6.23 -3.70
N VAL A 90 -6.45 6.54 -4.46
CA VAL A 90 -6.51 7.74 -5.31
C VAL A 90 -6.46 9.01 -4.46
N TYR A 91 -7.21 9.06 -3.36
CA TYR A 91 -7.21 10.20 -2.46
C TYR A 91 -5.86 10.37 -1.76
N PHE A 92 -5.25 9.28 -1.29
CA PHE A 92 -3.92 9.29 -0.69
C PHE A 92 -2.86 9.78 -1.68
N ASN A 93 -2.90 9.27 -2.91
CA ASN A 93 -2.06 9.72 -4.00
C ASN A 93 -2.23 11.23 -4.25
N ARG A 94 -3.47 11.70 -4.41
CA ARG A 94 -3.76 13.13 -4.60
C ARG A 94 -3.29 14.00 -3.43
N ALA A 95 -3.48 13.56 -2.19
CA ALA A 95 -3.05 14.27 -1.01
C ALA A 95 -1.52 14.36 -0.90
N LEU A 96 -0.80 13.28 -1.20
CA LEU A 96 0.66 13.23 -1.12
C LEU A 96 1.32 14.02 -2.25
N PHE A 97 0.89 13.82 -3.50
CA PHE A 97 1.41 14.56 -4.66
C PHE A 97 1.04 16.04 -4.62
N GLY A 98 -0.11 16.39 -4.04
CA GLY A 98 -0.45 17.78 -3.75
C GLY A 98 0.61 18.46 -2.88
N ARG A 99 1.11 17.78 -1.83
CA ARG A 99 2.15 18.32 -0.93
C ARG A 99 3.52 18.39 -1.59
N LEU A 100 3.90 17.39 -2.39
CA LEU A 100 5.21 17.36 -3.07
C LEU A 100 5.34 18.46 -4.14
N ARG A 101 4.25 18.81 -4.84
CA ARG A 101 4.27 19.86 -5.88
C ARG A 101 4.45 21.28 -5.31
N HIS A 102 4.07 21.52 -4.05
CA HIS A 102 4.28 22.80 -3.36
C HIS A 102 5.73 23.03 -2.94
N GLY A 103 6.57 21.99 -2.88
CA GLY A 103 8.01 22.13 -2.64
C GLY A 103 8.84 22.39 -3.91
N ALA A 104 8.25 22.23 -5.10
CA ALA A 104 8.95 22.28 -6.38
C ALA A 104 8.76 23.60 -7.16
N HIS A 105 8.06 24.60 -6.60
CA HIS A 105 7.83 25.90 -7.24
C HIS A 105 8.39 27.06 -6.40
N ALA A 106 9.71 27.14 -6.36
CA ALA A 106 10.38 28.44 -6.34
C ALA A 106 11.68 28.28 -7.14
N PRO A 107 11.71 28.60 -8.45
CA PRO A 107 12.98 28.95 -9.07
C PRO A 107 13.54 30.12 -8.25
N ALA A 108 14.62 29.88 -7.51
CA ALA A 108 15.26 30.94 -6.73
C ALA A 108 15.61 32.08 -7.70
N PRO A 109 15.09 33.31 -7.51
CA PRO A 109 15.32 34.43 -8.45
C PRO A 109 16.81 34.76 -8.63
N ARG A 110 17.66 34.28 -7.72
CA ARG A 110 19.12 34.39 -7.76
C ARG A 110 19.76 33.69 -8.97
N ASN A 111 19.12 32.69 -9.55
CA ASN A 111 19.65 31.95 -10.71
C ASN A 111 19.35 32.67 -12.04
N LEU A 112 18.29 33.48 -12.08
CA LEU A 112 17.96 34.34 -13.24
C LEU A 112 18.83 35.59 -13.28
N ALA A 113 19.27 36.09 -12.11
CA ALA A 113 20.16 37.23 -12.00
C ALA A 113 21.62 36.95 -12.42
N MET A 114 22.02 35.69 -12.59
CA MET A 114 23.37 35.31 -13.05
C MET A 114 23.41 34.92 -14.55
N ALA A 115 22.28 35.05 -15.26
CA ALA A 115 22.15 34.68 -16.68
C ALA A 115 21.99 35.90 -17.61
N ILE A 116 22.02 37.12 -17.07
CA ILE A 116 22.05 38.40 -17.79
C ILE A 116 23.34 39.11 -17.39
#